data_AF-A0A672FJ20-F1
#
_entry.id   AF-A0A672FJ20-F1
#
_cell.length_a   1.000
_cell.length_b   1.000
_cell.length_c   1.000
_cell.angle_alpha   90.00
_cell.angle_beta   90.00
_cell.angle_gamma   90.00
#
_symmetry.space_group_name_H-M   'P 1'
#
loop_
_entity.id
_entity.type
_entity.pdbx_description
1 polymer ?
#
loop_
_entity_poly.entity_id
_entity_poly.type
_entity_poly.pdbx_seq_one_letter_code
_entity_poly.pdbx_strand_id
1 'polypeptide(L)'
;MALNGDEEDFEWEPPTEAEMKVIQARRERQDKISKLMGDYLLKGYKMLGECCDVCGTILLQDRGQKNYCVSCQELDSDIDKDNPALNAQAALSQVRERQLAAHSPAPSQAHELNGGPSNTPASVSVPQPRPEHCEGAAAGGRALLPPPAAVPPPSRPSVPPQNPALRPLLHEAEEAVLTKLRWATTQLQSSASLESSIQLCSLITSCANSLRSLKELSQ
;
A
#
# COMPACT_ATOMS: atom_id res chain seq x y z
N MET A 1 43.29 24.70 2.73
CA MET A 1 43.18 23.21 2.68
C MET A 1 41.83 22.93 2.06
N ALA A 2 41.83 22.49 0.81
CA ALA A 2 40.61 22.13 0.09
C ALA A 2 40.13 20.79 0.65
N LEU A 3 38.93 20.78 1.22
CA LEU A 3 38.24 19.55 1.55
C LEU A 3 37.54 19.14 0.26
N ASN A 4 38.17 18.26 -0.51
CA ASN A 4 37.47 17.45 -1.51
C ASN A 4 36.59 16.52 -0.67
N GLY A 5 35.37 16.97 -0.36
CA GLY A 5 34.31 16.08 0.04
C GLY A 5 33.82 15.46 -1.25
N ASP A 6 34.01 14.16 -1.41
CA ASP A 6 33.44 13.38 -2.49
C ASP A 6 31.94 13.69 -2.55
N GLU A 7 31.53 14.55 -3.49
CA GLU A 7 30.19 14.56 -4.06
C GLU A 7 30.08 13.23 -4.80
N GLU A 8 29.89 12.14 -4.04
CA GLU A 8 29.35 10.91 -4.58
C GLU A 8 27.96 11.28 -5.09
N ASP A 9 27.91 11.66 -6.36
CA ASP A 9 26.71 11.83 -7.15
C ASP A 9 25.81 10.64 -6.83
N PHE A 10 24.74 10.88 -6.06
CA PHE A 10 23.66 9.93 -5.85
C PHE A 10 22.96 9.75 -7.20
N GLU A 11 23.60 8.96 -8.08
CA GLU A 11 23.11 8.62 -9.38
C GLU A 11 21.83 7.82 -9.16
N TRP A 12 20.69 8.49 -9.41
CA TRP A 12 19.40 7.86 -9.28
C TRP A 12 19.34 6.68 -10.24
N GLU A 13 19.36 5.46 -9.70
CA GLU A 13 19.18 4.26 -10.49
C GLU A 13 17.68 3.94 -10.59
N PRO A 14 17.16 3.69 -11.80
CA PRO A 14 15.78 3.28 -11.97
C PRO A 14 15.53 1.92 -11.31
N PRO A 15 14.36 1.69 -10.70
CA PRO A 15 14.01 0.41 -10.10
C PRO A 15 14.15 -0.74 -11.10
N THR A 16 14.59 -1.89 -10.60
CA THR A 16 14.72 -3.12 -11.39
C THR A 16 13.37 -3.55 -11.98
N GLU A 17 13.38 -4.37 -13.04
CA GLU A 17 12.15 -4.86 -13.67
C GLU A 17 11.23 -5.58 -12.67
N ALA A 18 11.81 -6.31 -11.71
CA ALA A 18 11.08 -6.99 -10.65
C ALA A 18 10.42 -5.99 -9.69
N GLU A 19 11.16 -4.96 -9.24
CA GLU A 19 10.61 -3.90 -8.39
C GLU A 19 9.54 -3.10 -9.12
N MET A 20 9.74 -2.80 -10.41
CA MET A 20 8.75 -2.10 -11.24
C MET A 20 7.43 -2.89 -11.30
N LYS A 21 7.49 -4.23 -11.45
CA LYS A 21 6.29 -5.08 -11.41
C LYS A 21 5.59 -5.03 -10.06
N VAL A 22 6.33 -5.03 -8.96
CA VAL A 22 5.76 -4.92 -7.61
C VAL A 22 5.10 -3.54 -7.41
N ILE A 23 5.77 -2.46 -7.83
CA ILE A 23 5.24 -1.10 -7.75
C ILE A 23 3.96 -0.97 -8.57
N GLN A 24 3.95 -1.51 -9.79
CA GLN A 24 2.80 -1.49 -10.69
C GLN A 24 1.62 -2.26 -10.07
N ALA A 25 1.85 -3.49 -9.58
CA ALA A 25 0.82 -4.28 -8.93
C ALA A 25 0.24 -3.58 -7.69
N ARG A 26 1.10 -2.92 -6.89
CA ARG A 26 0.67 -2.12 -5.73
C ARG A 26 -0.18 -0.93 -6.16
N ARG A 27 0.20 -0.23 -7.23
CA ARG A 27 -0.54 0.93 -7.77
C ARG A 27 -1.91 0.51 -8.28
N GLU A 28 -1.97 -0.57 -9.07
CA GLU A 28 -3.24 -1.12 -9.57
C GLU A 28 -4.18 -1.53 -8.44
N ARG A 29 -3.64 -2.13 -7.37
CA ARG A 29 -4.44 -2.45 -6.18
C ARG A 29 -4.95 -1.18 -5.51
N GLN A 30 -4.12 -0.15 -5.33
CA GLN A 30 -4.55 1.13 -4.78
C GLN A 30 -5.62 1.82 -5.63
N ASP A 31 -5.53 1.75 -6.96
CA ASP A 31 -6.51 2.34 -7.87
C ASP A 31 -7.86 1.63 -7.72
N LYS A 32 -7.86 0.29 -7.61
CA LYS A 32 -9.08 -0.49 -7.32
C LYS A 32 -9.71 -0.12 -5.97
N ILE A 33 -8.88 0.03 -4.93
CA ILE A 33 -9.33 0.50 -3.62
C ILE A 33 -9.97 1.87 -3.73
N SER A 34 -9.31 2.81 -4.41
CA SER A 34 -9.79 4.19 -4.58
C SER A 34 -11.12 4.25 -5.31
N LYS A 35 -11.30 3.41 -6.33
CA LYS A 35 -12.56 3.27 -7.05
C LYS A 35 -13.68 2.75 -6.15
N LEU A 36 -13.44 1.66 -5.42
CA LEU A 36 -14.42 1.09 -4.49
C LEU A 36 -14.77 2.05 -3.35
N MET A 37 -13.78 2.75 -2.80
CA MET A 37 -14.04 3.79 -1.79
C MET A 37 -15.01 4.83 -2.33
N GLY A 38 -14.77 5.34 -3.55
CA GLY A 38 -15.66 6.28 -4.23
C GLY A 38 -17.10 5.75 -4.33
N ASP A 39 -17.27 4.50 -4.77
CA ASP A 39 -18.58 3.87 -4.91
C ASP A 39 -19.33 3.78 -3.56
N TYR A 40 -18.63 3.49 -2.47
CA TYR A 40 -19.24 3.44 -1.13
C TYR A 40 -19.59 4.83 -0.58
N LEU A 41 -18.77 5.85 -0.86
CA LEU A 41 -19.10 7.23 -0.49
C LEU A 41 -20.36 7.71 -1.21
N LEU A 42 -20.54 7.35 -2.48
CA LEU A 42 -21.77 7.65 -3.23
C LEU A 42 -23.00 6.91 -2.67
N LYS A 43 -22.84 5.73 -2.06
CA LYS A 43 -23.90 5.03 -1.32
C LYS A 43 -24.26 5.72 0.02
N GLY A 44 -23.46 6.70 0.45
CA GLY A 44 -23.65 7.48 1.67
C GLY A 44 -22.88 6.94 2.86
N TYR A 45 -21.80 6.18 2.63
CA TYR A 45 -20.85 5.83 3.66
C TYR A 45 -20.00 7.06 3.99
N LYS A 46 -19.47 7.11 5.22
CA LYS A 46 -18.64 8.21 5.71
C LYS A 46 -17.18 7.78 5.76
N MET A 47 -16.28 8.58 5.19
CA MET A 47 -14.84 8.36 5.35
C MET A 47 -14.39 8.75 6.76
N LEU A 48 -13.63 7.88 7.41
CA LEU A 48 -13.04 8.13 8.74
C LEU A 48 -11.60 8.63 8.62
N GLY A 49 -11.07 9.21 9.70
CA GLY A 49 -9.64 9.55 9.83
C GLY A 49 -8.80 8.41 10.39
N GLU A 50 -9.33 7.20 10.40
CA GLU A 50 -8.72 5.99 10.95
C GLU A 50 -8.37 5.02 9.81
N CYS A 51 -7.27 4.30 9.96
CA CYS A 51 -6.83 3.29 9.01
C CYS A 51 -7.15 1.88 9.54
N CYS A 52 -7.34 0.93 8.62
CA CYS A 52 -7.50 -0.47 8.97
C CYS A 52 -6.17 -1.05 9.49
N ASP A 53 -6.20 -1.74 10.64
CA ASP A 53 -5.01 -2.34 11.25
C ASP A 53 -4.36 -3.45 10.42
N VAL A 54 -5.12 -4.06 9.50
CA VAL A 54 -4.65 -5.18 8.67
C VAL A 54 -3.90 -4.68 7.43
N CYS A 55 -4.49 -3.74 6.69
CA CYS A 55 -3.97 -3.34 5.37
C CYS A 55 -3.59 -1.85 5.27
N GLY A 56 -3.83 -1.05 6.32
CA GLY A 56 -3.54 0.39 6.34
C GLY A 56 -4.46 1.25 5.47
N THR A 57 -5.50 0.68 4.85
CA THR A 57 -6.48 1.44 4.05
C THR A 57 -7.45 2.20 4.97
N ILE A 58 -7.82 3.43 4.60
CA ILE A 58 -8.76 4.27 5.35
C ILE A 58 -10.09 3.53 5.56
N LEU A 59 -10.63 3.59 6.78
CA LEU A 59 -11.91 2.99 7.13
C LEU A 59 -13.08 3.86 6.66
N LEU A 60 -14.14 3.20 6.20
CA LEU A 60 -15.44 3.81 5.95
C LEU A 60 -16.40 3.42 7.07
N GLN A 61 -17.40 4.25 7.32
CA GLN A 61 -18.46 4.00 8.28
C GLN A 61 -19.80 3.93 7.56
N ASP A 62 -20.52 2.82 7.75
CA ASP A 62 -21.88 2.67 7.25
C ASP A 62 -22.86 3.53 8.07
N ARG A 63 -24.08 3.71 7.58
CA ARG A 63 -25.19 4.38 8.26
C ARG A 63 -25.49 3.78 9.64
N GLY A 64 -25.19 2.49 9.82
CA GLY A 64 -25.28 1.78 11.10
C GLY A 64 -24.11 2.06 12.08
N GLN A 65 -23.25 3.04 11.82
CA GLN A 65 -22.08 3.38 12.64
C GLN A 65 -21.03 2.27 12.73
N LYS A 66 -21.05 1.30 11.81
CA LYS A 66 -20.11 0.19 11.78
C LYS A 66 -18.91 0.53 10.88
N ASN A 67 -17.70 0.35 11.41
CA ASN A 67 -16.46 0.55 10.66
C ASN A 67 -16.28 -0.58 9.65
N TYR A 68 -15.87 -0.22 8.43
CA TYR A 68 -15.82 -1.08 7.27
C TYR A 68 -14.58 -0.79 6.43
N CYS A 69 -13.80 -1.82 6.11
CA CYS A 69 -12.62 -1.71 5.26
C CYS A 69 -12.93 -2.26 3.86
N VAL A 70 -12.92 -1.39 2.84
CA VAL A 70 -13.18 -1.80 1.46
C VAL A 70 -12.11 -2.74 0.90
N SER A 71 -10.86 -2.60 1.35
CA SER A 71 -9.76 -3.44 0.89
C SER A 71 -9.94 -4.87 1.38
N CYS A 72 -10.11 -5.05 2.69
CA CYS A 72 -10.19 -6.38 3.27
C CYS A 72 -11.48 -7.11 2.95
N GLN A 73 -12.60 -6.39 2.80
CA GLN A 73 -13.87 -7.05 2.55
C GLN A 73 -14.09 -7.42 1.07
N GLU A 74 -13.61 -6.61 0.13
CA GLU A 74 -13.95 -6.77 -1.30
C GLU A 74 -12.77 -7.21 -2.18
N LEU A 75 -11.51 -6.96 -1.78
CA LEU A 75 -10.34 -7.25 -2.60
C LEU A 75 -9.49 -8.42 -2.07
N ASP A 76 -9.40 -8.59 -0.76
CA ASP A 76 -8.56 -9.65 -0.16
C ASP A 76 -9.19 -11.06 -0.29
N SER A 77 -10.51 -11.15 -0.50
CA SER A 77 -11.21 -12.43 -0.76
C SER A 77 -10.76 -13.16 -2.03
N ASP A 78 -10.09 -12.46 -2.94
CA ASP A 78 -9.51 -13.05 -4.15
C ASP A 78 -8.03 -13.42 -4.01
N ILE A 79 -7.32 -12.85 -3.03
CA ILE A 79 -5.89 -13.13 -2.78
C ILE A 79 -5.72 -14.31 -1.81
N ASP A 80 -6.65 -14.51 -0.87
CA ASP A 80 -6.61 -15.62 0.09
C ASP A 80 -6.72 -17.01 -0.56
N LYS A 81 -7.31 -17.09 -1.76
CA LYS A 81 -7.50 -18.36 -2.48
C LYS A 81 -6.18 -18.99 -2.92
N ASP A 82 -5.18 -18.17 -3.26
CA ASP A 82 -3.91 -18.61 -3.83
C ASP A 82 -2.75 -18.62 -2.82
N ASN A 83 -3.02 -18.34 -1.54
CA ASN A 83 -1.98 -18.38 -0.50
C ASN A 83 -1.75 -19.83 -0.02
N PRO A 84 -0.62 -20.49 -0.37
CA PRO A 84 -0.33 -21.86 0.07
C PRO A 84 -0.13 -21.99 1.58
N ALA A 85 0.13 -20.88 2.31
CA ALA A 85 0.30 -20.89 3.75
C ALA A 85 -1.03 -20.91 4.51
N LEU A 86 -2.13 -20.47 3.88
CA LEU A 86 -3.44 -20.34 4.50
C LEU A 86 -4.49 -21.28 3.88
N ASN A 87 -4.22 -21.85 2.70
CA ASN A 87 -5.11 -22.76 1.99
C ASN A 87 -4.40 -24.08 1.62
N ALA A 88 -4.83 -25.19 2.24
CA ALA A 88 -4.26 -26.51 2.01
C ALA A 88 -4.38 -26.98 0.54
N GLN A 89 -5.44 -26.60 -0.16
CA GLN A 89 -5.63 -26.98 -1.57
C GLN A 89 -4.64 -26.25 -2.50
N ALA A 90 -4.32 -24.98 -2.19
CA ALA A 90 -3.30 -24.21 -2.92
C ALA A 90 -1.88 -24.77 -2.67
N ALA A 91 -1.59 -25.18 -1.42
CA ALA A 91 -0.33 -25.85 -1.08
C ALA A 91 -0.12 -27.13 -1.89
N LEU A 92 -1.16 -27.98 -2.00
CA LEU A 92 -1.10 -29.22 -2.79
C LEU A 92 -0.91 -28.94 -4.29
N SER A 93 -1.54 -27.89 -4.81
CA SER A 93 -1.36 -27.48 -6.22
C SER A 93 0.09 -27.05 -6.50
N GLN A 94 0.68 -26.22 -5.64
CA GLN A 94 2.09 -25.80 -5.79
C GLN A 94 3.08 -26.96 -5.70
N VAL A 95 2.84 -27.92 -4.79
CA VAL A 95 3.68 -29.11 -4.67
C VAL A 95 3.56 -29.97 -5.92
N ARG A 96 2.35 -30.17 -6.45
CA ARG A 96 2.12 -30.90 -7.71
C ARG A 96 2.83 -30.22 -8.88
N GLU A 97 2.73 -28.90 -8.99
CA GLU A 97 3.35 -28.13 -10.07
C GLU A 97 4.89 -28.21 -10.01
N ARG A 98 5.47 -28.12 -8.80
CA ARG A 98 6.91 -28.34 -8.58
C ARG A 98 7.35 -29.76 -8.91
N GLN A 99 6.53 -30.76 -8.59
CA GLN A 99 6.82 -32.16 -8.94
C GLN A 99 6.78 -32.39 -10.45
N LEU A 100 5.82 -31.80 -11.16
CA LEU A 100 5.72 -31.86 -12.62
C LEU A 100 6.88 -31.13 -13.31
N ALA A 101 7.28 -29.97 -12.80
CA ALA A 101 8.45 -29.23 -13.29
C ALA A 101 9.76 -30.00 -13.07
N ALA A 102 9.92 -30.69 -11.94
CA ALA A 102 11.08 -31.50 -11.63
C ALA A 102 11.18 -32.80 -12.45
N HIS A 103 10.07 -33.27 -13.03
CA HIS A 103 10.01 -34.47 -13.87
C HIS A 103 10.09 -34.18 -15.38
N SER A 104 10.32 -32.92 -15.79
CA SER A 104 10.53 -32.59 -17.19
C SER A 104 12.02 -32.76 -17.54
N PRO A 105 12.42 -33.79 -18.31
CA PRO A 105 13.78 -33.83 -18.82
C PRO A 105 13.96 -32.70 -19.84
N ALA A 106 15.02 -31.91 -19.66
CA ALA A 106 15.43 -30.89 -20.62
C ALA A 106 15.57 -31.50 -22.03
N PRO A 107 14.89 -30.99 -23.07
CA PRO A 107 15.22 -31.39 -24.43
C PRO A 107 16.53 -30.72 -24.83
N SER A 108 17.55 -31.55 -24.96
CA SER A 108 18.87 -31.23 -25.49
C SER A 108 18.80 -30.94 -26.99
N GLN A 109 19.70 -30.09 -27.47
CA GLN A 109 19.83 -29.59 -28.83
C GLN A 109 20.31 -30.66 -29.84
N ALA A 110 19.85 -30.59 -31.12
CA ALA A 110 20.57 -30.88 -32.39
C ALA A 110 19.60 -30.71 -33.61
N HIS A 111 19.82 -29.80 -34.58
CA HIS A 111 20.54 -29.99 -35.88
C HIS A 111 19.82 -31.02 -36.80
N GLU A 112 19.41 -30.84 -38.08
CA GLU A 112 19.79 -29.96 -39.21
C GLU A 112 18.76 -29.96 -40.38
N LEU A 113 18.71 -28.82 -41.10
CA LEU A 113 18.71 -28.53 -42.56
C LEU A 113 17.85 -29.26 -43.63
N ASN A 114 17.40 -28.39 -44.56
CA ASN A 114 17.13 -28.55 -46.02
C ASN A 114 15.73 -28.99 -46.49
N GLY A 115 15.01 -28.34 -47.42
CA GLY A 115 15.26 -27.14 -48.25
C GLY A 115 13.94 -26.62 -48.88
N GLY A 116 13.96 -25.37 -49.39
CA GLY A 116 12.81 -24.66 -50.00
C GLY A 116 12.44 -25.11 -51.43
N PRO A 117 11.71 -24.32 -52.27
CA PRO A 117 11.42 -22.87 -52.16
C PRO A 117 9.98 -22.40 -52.57
N SER A 118 9.81 -21.07 -52.49
CA SER A 118 8.95 -20.17 -53.31
C SER A 118 7.45 -20.00 -53.00
N ASN A 119 7.07 -18.86 -52.38
CA ASN A 119 6.62 -17.63 -53.09
C ASN A 119 6.28 -16.48 -52.10
N THR A 120 6.38 -15.25 -52.61
CA THR A 120 6.41 -13.93 -51.93
C THR A 120 5.00 -13.33 -51.67
N PRO A 121 4.84 -12.04 -51.27
CA PRO A 121 4.72 -11.58 -49.89
C PRO A 121 3.36 -10.89 -49.58
N ALA A 122 2.98 -10.79 -48.31
CA ALA A 122 1.92 -9.88 -47.88
C ALA A 122 2.24 -9.27 -46.50
N SER A 123 2.41 -7.96 -46.51
CA SER A 123 2.69 -7.06 -45.39
C SER A 123 1.44 -6.83 -44.55
N VAL A 124 1.51 -7.00 -43.23
CA VAL A 124 0.67 -6.25 -42.28
C VAL A 124 1.45 -6.02 -40.98
N SER A 125 1.69 -4.75 -40.68
CA SER A 125 2.39 -4.25 -39.49
C SER A 125 1.47 -4.14 -38.27
N VAL A 126 2.08 -4.32 -37.11
CA VAL A 126 1.58 -4.10 -35.75
C VAL A 126 1.26 -2.62 -35.50
N PRO A 127 0.13 -2.27 -34.84
CA PRO A 127 -0.07 -0.94 -34.29
C PRO A 127 0.30 -0.89 -32.79
N GLN A 128 1.29 -0.07 -32.50
CA GLN A 128 1.57 0.52 -31.18
C GLN A 128 0.98 1.95 -31.18
N PRO A 129 0.37 2.46 -30.10
CA PRO A 129 0.13 3.88 -29.96
C PRO A 129 1.06 4.52 -28.92
N ARG A 130 1.87 5.46 -29.40
CA ARG A 130 2.63 6.46 -28.63
C ARG A 130 1.80 7.77 -28.57
N PRO A 131 1.92 8.61 -27.52
CA PRO A 131 1.01 9.72 -27.24
C PRO A 131 1.66 11.09 -27.43
N GLU A 132 1.28 11.90 -28.42
CA GLU A 132 1.74 13.30 -28.49
C GLU A 132 0.69 14.22 -29.14
N HIS A 133 0.42 15.34 -28.47
CA HIS A 133 -0.04 16.65 -28.95
C HIS A 133 -1.42 17.20 -28.54
N CYS A 134 -1.34 18.47 -28.14
CA CYS A 134 -2.35 19.36 -27.59
C CYS A 134 -2.98 20.25 -28.68
N GLU A 135 -3.70 21.28 -28.23
CA GLU A 135 -4.40 22.34 -28.98
C GLU A 135 -5.74 21.89 -29.59
N GLY A 136 -6.87 22.57 -29.42
CA GLY A 136 -7.12 23.94 -29.01
C GLY A 136 -8.36 24.43 -29.77
N ALA A 137 -9.15 25.29 -29.11
CA ALA A 137 -10.30 26.06 -29.62
C ALA A 137 -11.65 25.35 -29.83
N ALA A 138 -12.69 25.87 -29.16
CA ALA A 138 -13.68 26.70 -29.86
C ALA A 138 -14.60 27.46 -28.87
N ALA A 139 -14.97 28.65 -29.32
CA ALA A 139 -15.74 29.70 -28.69
C ALA A 139 -17.13 29.33 -28.13
N GLY A 140 -17.53 30.11 -27.12
CA GLY A 140 -18.73 30.96 -27.26
C GLY A 140 -20.03 30.43 -26.65
N GLY A 141 -20.49 31.08 -25.58
CA GLY A 141 -21.86 30.93 -25.09
C GLY A 141 -22.11 31.63 -23.77
N ARG A 142 -22.47 32.92 -23.83
CA ARG A 142 -22.92 33.70 -22.67
C ARG A 142 -24.28 33.17 -22.19
N ALA A 143 -24.40 32.84 -20.89
CA ALA A 143 -25.69 32.76 -20.21
C ALA A 143 -25.53 33.23 -18.76
N LEU A 144 -26.18 34.36 -18.45
CA LEU A 144 -26.28 35.00 -17.14
C LEU A 144 -27.37 34.32 -16.31
N LEU A 145 -27.05 33.83 -15.10
CA LEU A 145 -28.01 33.44 -14.07
C LEU A 145 -27.40 33.62 -12.63
N PRO A 146 -28.24 33.76 -11.58
CA PRO A 146 -28.14 34.75 -10.47
C PRO A 146 -27.32 34.30 -9.22
N PRO A 147 -27.06 35.20 -8.24
CA PRO A 147 -26.10 34.93 -7.14
C PRO A 147 -26.69 33.99 -6.07
N PRO A 148 -25.88 33.11 -5.45
CA PRO A 148 -26.31 32.37 -4.28
C PRO A 148 -26.20 33.24 -3.01
N ALA A 149 -27.23 33.12 -2.18
CA ALA A 149 -27.36 33.77 -0.88
C ALA A 149 -26.26 33.34 0.10
N ALA A 150 -25.90 34.27 1.00
CA ALA A 150 -24.90 34.11 2.04
C ALA A 150 -25.20 32.93 2.98
N VAL A 151 -24.18 32.10 3.19
CA VAL A 151 -24.16 31.03 4.21
C VAL A 151 -23.62 31.64 5.52
N PRO A 152 -24.28 31.43 6.68
CA PRO A 152 -23.72 31.86 7.97
C PRO A 152 -22.50 31.00 8.37
N PRO A 153 -21.58 31.51 9.21
CA PRO A 153 -20.37 30.79 9.59
C PRO A 153 -20.69 29.57 10.47
N PRO A 154 -19.88 28.49 10.40
CA PRO A 154 -20.04 27.35 11.29
C PRO A 154 -19.72 27.76 12.74
N SER A 155 -20.70 27.53 13.60
CA SER A 155 -20.51 27.51 15.05
C SER A 155 -19.47 26.45 15.42
N ARG A 156 -18.54 26.85 16.30
CA ARG A 156 -17.55 25.96 16.95
C ARG A 156 -18.19 24.65 17.39
N PRO A 157 -17.58 23.48 17.12
CA PRO A 157 -17.91 22.29 17.86
C PRO A 157 -17.43 22.47 19.30
N SER A 158 -18.38 22.53 20.22
CA SER A 158 -18.12 22.36 21.65
C SER A 158 -17.48 21.01 21.89
N VAL A 159 -16.36 21.04 22.62
CA VAL A 159 -15.61 19.89 23.12
C VAL A 159 -16.57 18.97 23.90
N PRO A 160 -16.73 17.68 23.53
CA PRO A 160 -17.48 16.75 24.35
C PRO A 160 -16.72 16.46 25.65
N PRO A 161 -17.42 16.22 26.78
CA PRO A 161 -16.81 16.02 28.09
C PRO A 161 -15.93 14.76 28.08
N GLN A 162 -14.77 14.86 28.72
CA GLN A 162 -13.79 13.79 28.87
C GLN A 162 -14.47 12.50 29.34
N ASN A 163 -14.40 11.45 28.53
CA ASN A 163 -15.01 10.16 28.83
C ASN A 163 -14.21 9.49 29.98
N PRO A 164 -14.80 9.27 31.17
CA PRO A 164 -14.07 8.75 32.34
C PRO A 164 -13.47 7.34 32.11
N ALA A 165 -13.90 6.64 31.05
CA ALA A 165 -13.37 5.35 30.62
C ALA A 165 -12.03 5.43 29.86
N LEU A 166 -11.56 6.63 29.46
CA LEU A 166 -10.31 6.78 28.71
C LEU A 166 -9.06 6.63 29.58
N ARG A 167 -9.14 7.00 30.87
CA ARG A 167 -7.97 6.95 31.78
C ARG A 167 -7.43 5.54 32.01
N PRO A 168 -8.27 4.51 32.29
CA PRO A 168 -7.80 3.13 32.41
C PRO A 168 -7.16 2.61 31.13
N LEU A 169 -7.72 2.95 29.97
CA LEU A 169 -7.18 2.53 28.66
C LEU A 169 -5.82 3.17 28.36
N LEU A 170 -5.67 4.47 28.65
CA LEU A 170 -4.38 5.15 28.50
C LEU A 170 -3.31 4.56 29.43
N HIS A 171 -3.70 4.20 30.67
CA HIS A 171 -2.79 3.55 31.61
C HIS A 171 -2.37 2.15 31.14
N GLU A 172 -3.31 1.35 30.63
CA GLU A 172 -3.01 0.03 30.07
C GLU A 172 -2.08 0.12 28.84
N ALA A 173 -2.31 1.11 27.97
CA ALA A 173 -1.44 1.39 26.85
C ALA A 173 -0.03 1.83 27.28
N GLU A 174 0.07 2.68 28.31
CA GLU A 174 1.36 3.13 28.87
C GLU A 174 2.16 1.94 29.42
N GLU A 175 1.53 1.07 30.20
CA GLU A 175 2.17 -0.13 30.77
C GLU A 175 2.65 -1.11 29.68
N ALA A 176 1.85 -1.31 28.62
CA ALA A 176 2.24 -2.15 27.49
C ALA A 176 3.49 -1.62 26.77
N VAL A 177 3.55 -0.30 26.54
CA VAL A 177 4.71 0.34 25.90
C VAL A 177 5.94 0.29 26.79
N LEU A 178 5.81 0.53 28.10
CA LEU A 178 6.92 0.41 29.06
C LEU A 178 7.47 -1.02 29.13
N THR A 179 6.59 -2.01 29.07
CA THR A 179 6.98 -3.42 29.02
C THR A 179 7.81 -3.72 27.78
N LYS A 180 7.37 -3.24 26.60
CA LYS A 180 8.11 -3.44 25.35
C LYS A 180 9.44 -2.70 25.31
N LEU A 181 9.50 -1.49 25.88
CA LEU A 181 10.72 -0.71 26.04
C LEU A 181 11.76 -1.46 26.90
N ARG A 182 11.33 -2.01 28.04
CA ARG A 182 12.20 -2.81 28.92
C ARG A 182 12.72 -4.06 28.22
N TRP A 183 11.84 -4.77 27.50
CA TRP A 183 12.22 -5.94 26.71
C TRP A 183 13.28 -5.57 25.65
N ALA A 184 13.05 -4.51 24.88
CA ALA A 184 13.97 -4.08 23.84
C ALA A 184 15.34 -3.69 24.41
N THR A 185 15.35 -2.99 25.55
CA THR A 185 16.59 -2.61 26.26
C THR A 185 17.36 -3.84 26.74
N THR A 186 16.67 -4.85 27.26
CA THR A 186 17.29 -6.11 27.72
C THR A 186 17.88 -6.90 26.54
N GLN A 187 17.13 -7.02 25.45
CA GLN A 187 17.60 -7.70 24.24
C GLN A 187 18.80 -7.00 23.60
N LEU A 188 18.82 -5.67 23.65
CA LEU A 188 19.92 -4.88 23.10
C LEU A 188 21.24 -5.17 23.84
N GLN A 189 21.20 -5.34 25.16
CA GLN A 189 22.39 -5.69 25.96
C GLN A 189 22.95 -7.08 25.62
N SER A 190 22.09 -8.02 25.23
CA SER A 190 22.49 -9.37 24.83
C SER A 190 22.83 -9.50 23.33
N SER A 191 22.52 -8.48 22.53
CA SER A 191 22.66 -8.55 21.07
C SER A 191 24.12 -8.40 20.64
N ALA A 192 24.63 -9.40 19.91
CA ALA A 192 25.94 -9.34 19.27
C ALA A 192 25.87 -8.95 17.78
N SER A 193 24.67 -8.77 17.23
CA SER A 193 24.43 -8.38 15.83
C SER A 193 24.21 -6.87 15.74
N LEU A 194 24.92 -6.21 14.82
CA LEU A 194 24.75 -4.79 14.55
C LEU A 194 23.33 -4.49 14.03
N GLU A 195 22.86 -5.28 13.06
CA GLU A 195 21.53 -5.13 12.47
C GLU A 195 20.41 -5.24 13.52
N SER A 196 20.49 -6.26 14.38
CA SER A 196 19.51 -6.43 15.47
C SER A 196 19.56 -5.28 16.47
N SER A 197 20.75 -4.72 16.72
CA SER A 197 20.92 -3.57 17.62
C SER A 197 20.28 -2.30 17.04
N ILE A 198 20.41 -2.07 15.73
CA ILE A 198 19.76 -0.94 15.03
C ILE A 198 18.24 -1.06 15.10
N GLN A 199 17.70 -2.26 14.87
CA GLN A 199 16.26 -2.52 14.95
C GLN A 199 15.73 -2.28 16.38
N LEU A 200 16.46 -2.74 17.40
CA LEU A 200 16.10 -2.55 18.81
C LEU A 200 16.19 -1.06 19.22
N CYS A 201 17.20 -0.32 18.79
CA CYS A 201 17.30 1.14 19.00
C CYS A 201 16.13 1.90 18.34
N SER A 202 15.73 1.47 17.14
CA SER A 202 14.58 2.05 16.44
C SER A 202 13.28 1.78 17.19
N LEU A 203 13.09 0.57 17.71
CA LEU A 203 11.96 0.21 18.57
C LEU A 203 11.93 1.03 19.87
N ILE A 204 13.08 1.19 20.54
CA ILE A 204 13.21 2.02 21.75
C ILE A 204 12.79 3.47 21.48
N THR A 205 13.24 4.03 20.36
CA THR A 205 12.87 5.39 19.93
C THR A 205 11.37 5.50 19.67
N SER A 206 10.79 4.50 19.00
CA SER A 206 9.35 4.44 18.75
C SER A 206 8.54 4.39 20.06
N CYS A 207 8.92 3.52 21.01
CA CYS A 207 8.29 3.45 22.33
C CYS A 207 8.37 4.78 23.09
N ALA A 208 9.50 5.48 23.04
CA ALA A 208 9.66 6.79 23.67
C ALA A 208 8.74 7.86 23.06
N ASN A 209 8.55 7.84 21.73
CA ASN A 209 7.60 8.70 21.04
C ASN A 209 6.16 8.39 21.45
N SER A 210 5.77 7.11 21.47
CA SER A 210 4.43 6.68 21.90
C SER A 210 4.12 7.11 23.33
N LEU A 211 5.08 7.02 24.25
CA LEU A 211 4.91 7.47 25.64
C LEU A 211 4.71 9.00 25.73
N ARG A 212 5.39 9.80 24.90
CA ARG A 212 5.14 11.25 24.84
C ARG A 212 3.72 11.55 24.39
N SER A 213 3.26 10.91 23.32
CA SER A 213 1.90 11.09 22.81
C SER A 213 0.83 10.64 23.81
N LEU A 214 1.04 9.52 24.51
CA LEU A 214 0.13 9.07 25.57
C LEU A 214 0.05 10.06 26.74
N LYS A 215 1.17 10.68 27.12
CA LYS A 215 1.19 11.73 28.16
C LYS A 215 0.47 13.00 27.71
N GLU A 216 0.64 13.42 26.46
CA GLU A 216 -0.10 14.55 25.88
C GLU A 216 -1.62 14.32 25.88
N LEU A 217 -2.07 13.08 25.62
CA LEU A 217 -3.48 12.69 25.66
C LEU A 217 -4.06 12.61 27.08
N SER A 218 -3.20 12.48 28.09
CA SER A 218 -3.61 12.38 29.50
C SER A 218 -3.78 13.74 30.20
N GLN A 219 -3.26 14.82 29.60
CA GLN A 219 -3.22 16.19 30.14
C GLN A 219 -4.42 17.02 29.67
#